data_AF-A0A7W1YK86-F1
#
_entry.id   AF-A0A7W1YK86-F1
#
_cell.length_a   1.000
_cell.length_b   1.000
_cell.length_c   1.000
_cell.angle_alpha   90.00
_cell.angle_beta   90.00
_cell.angle_gamma   90.00
#
_symmetry.space_group_name_H-M   'P 1'
#
loop_
_entity.id
_entity.type
_entity.pdbx_description
1 polymer ?
#
loop_
_entity_poly.entity_id
_entity_poly.type
_entity_poly.pdbx_seq_one_letter_code
_entity_poly.pdbx_strand_id
1 'polypeptide(L)'
;MHAAAAGGARVGGVHSLMRCLRLGEVVPGMILARPARTLDGGVLARPGLALTAELLGRLREQGLHELWVVPPGSPVPDPTVPEYLDRYGPDFAARLQGVFAAALVNRSMQNLFLGALGHASDCYRRYRLSDREDH
;
A
#
# COMPACT_ATOMS: atom_id res chain seq x y z
N MET A 1 31.26 29.72 -27.19
CA MET A 1 30.95 29.59 -25.76
C MET A 1 29.66 28.81 -25.62
N HIS A 2 29.77 27.64 -24.97
CA HIS A 2 28.70 26.68 -24.68
C HIS A 2 27.72 27.21 -23.63
N ALA A 3 26.43 26.97 -23.84
CA ALA A 3 25.42 26.48 -22.88
C ALA A 3 24.04 26.55 -23.58
N ALA A 4 23.63 25.55 -24.37
CA ALA A 4 23.02 24.29 -23.94
C ALA A 4 21.74 24.51 -23.10
N ALA A 5 20.61 24.50 -23.81
CA ALA A 5 19.30 24.22 -23.26
C ALA A 5 19.23 22.77 -22.73
N ALA A 6 18.72 22.59 -21.52
CA ALA A 6 18.11 21.35 -21.04
C ALA A 6 17.34 21.76 -19.77
N GLY A 7 16.03 21.77 -19.78
CA GLY A 7 15.22 20.59 -20.01
C GLY A 7 14.60 20.26 -18.67
N GLY A 8 13.55 21.01 -18.32
CA GLY A 8 12.72 20.69 -17.17
C GLY A 8 12.20 19.27 -17.36
N ALA A 9 12.78 18.33 -16.63
CA ALA A 9 12.28 16.99 -16.52
C ALA A 9 10.93 17.10 -15.81
N ARG A 10 9.87 17.28 -16.60
CA ARG A 10 8.55 16.79 -16.24
C ARG A 10 8.77 15.32 -15.93
N VAL A 11 8.86 14.97 -14.66
CA VAL A 11 8.65 13.60 -14.21
C VAL A 11 7.24 13.31 -14.68
N GLY A 12 7.16 12.69 -15.86
CA GLY A 12 5.92 12.25 -16.45
C GLY A 12 5.32 11.30 -15.44
N GLY A 13 4.35 11.79 -14.68
CA GLY A 13 3.50 10.96 -13.86
C GLY A 13 2.85 9.99 -14.83
N VAL A 14 3.45 8.81 -14.97
CA VAL A 14 2.73 7.65 -15.45
C VAL A 14 1.63 7.53 -14.42
N HIS A 15 0.42 7.99 -14.79
CA HIS A 15 -0.77 7.74 -14.01
C HIS A 15 -0.82 6.23 -13.89
N SER A 16 -0.37 5.73 -12.74
CA SER A 16 -0.32 4.31 -12.49
C SER A 16 -1.74 3.82 -12.69
N LEU A 17 -1.97 2.98 -13.70
CA LEU A 17 -3.27 2.35 -13.95
C LEU A 17 -3.62 1.33 -12.86
N MET A 18 -2.87 1.35 -11.76
CA MET A 18 -3.03 0.50 -10.61
C MET A 18 -4.32 0.85 -9.88
N ARG A 19 -5.08 -0.19 -9.59
CA ARG A 19 -6.35 -0.09 -8.88
C ARG A 19 -6.37 -1.11 -7.76
N CYS A 20 -6.90 -0.72 -6.61
CA CYS A 20 -7.27 -1.65 -5.54
C CYS A 20 -8.67 -2.16 -5.86
N LEU A 21 -8.82 -3.45 -6.17
CA LEU A 21 -10.10 -4.08 -6.50
C LEU A 21 -10.41 -5.19 -5.51
N ARG A 22 -11.69 -5.42 -5.25
CA ARG A 22 -12.11 -6.60 -4.49
C ARG A 22 -11.83 -7.85 -5.29
N LEU A 23 -11.48 -8.95 -4.63
CA LEU A 23 -11.12 -10.20 -5.31
C LEU A 23 -12.23 -10.75 -6.22
N GLY A 24 -13.50 -10.40 -5.98
CA GLY A 24 -14.62 -10.74 -6.87
C GLY A 24 -14.71 -9.89 -8.15
N GLU A 25 -14.07 -8.72 -8.18
CA GLU A 25 -14.04 -7.77 -9.30
C GLU A 25 -12.79 -7.93 -10.17
N VAL A 26 -11.82 -8.71 -9.69
CA VAL A 26 -10.56 -9.00 -10.40
C VAL A 26 -10.82 -10.08 -11.44
N VAL A 27 -10.47 -9.79 -12.69
CA VAL A 27 -10.62 -10.73 -13.80
C VAL A 27 -9.30 -11.44 -14.11
N PRO A 28 -9.34 -12.71 -14.55
CA PRO A 28 -8.15 -13.39 -15.02
C PRO A 28 -7.43 -12.62 -16.14
N GLY A 29 -6.10 -12.60 -16.08
CA GLY A 29 -5.23 -11.87 -17.00
C GLY A 29 -4.75 -10.51 -16.48
N MET A 30 -5.41 -9.93 -15.46
CA MET A 30 -4.88 -8.76 -14.76
C MET A 30 -3.53 -9.08 -14.10
N ILE A 31 -2.66 -8.09 -13.98
CA ILE A 31 -1.33 -8.27 -13.39
C ILE A 31 -1.34 -7.78 -11.95
N LEU A 32 -0.80 -8.57 -11.05
CA LEU A 32 -0.66 -8.20 -9.65
C LEU A 32 0.36 -7.06 -9.51
N ALA A 33 -0.08 -5.91 -9.00
CA ALA A 33 0.74 -4.71 -8.91
C ALA A 33 1.56 -4.64 -7.61
N ARG A 34 1.05 -5.23 -6.53
CA ARG A 34 1.70 -5.29 -5.21
C ARG A 34 1.69 -6.72 -4.66
N PRO A 35 2.63 -7.10 -3.78
CA PRO A 35 2.68 -8.47 -3.27
C PRO A 35 1.38 -8.81 -2.55
N ALA A 36 0.76 -9.94 -2.88
CA ALA A 36 -0.36 -10.46 -2.09
C ALA A 36 0.25 -11.11 -0.84
N ARG A 37 -0.18 -10.67 0.33
CA ARG A 37 0.37 -11.11 1.62
C ARG A 37 -0.72 -11.66 2.52
N THR A 38 -0.37 -12.63 3.35
CA THR A 38 -1.18 -13.01 4.51
C THR A 38 -1.18 -11.88 5.55
N LEU A 39 -2.06 -11.98 6.55
CA LEU A 39 -2.07 -11.07 7.70
C LEU A 39 -0.72 -11.09 8.44
N ASP A 40 -0.06 -12.24 8.47
CA ASP A 40 1.25 -12.46 9.09
C ASP A 40 2.42 -12.02 8.17
N GLY A 41 2.13 -11.30 7.08
CA GLY A 41 3.14 -10.72 6.19
C GLY A 41 3.79 -11.70 5.20
N GLY A 42 3.45 -12.99 5.26
CA GLY A 42 3.90 -14.03 4.34
C GLY A 42 3.45 -13.75 2.91
N VAL A 43 4.34 -13.89 1.93
CA VAL A 43 4.04 -13.55 0.52
C VAL A 43 3.35 -14.73 -0.16
N LEU A 44 2.08 -14.55 -0.51
CA LEU A 44 1.26 -15.51 -1.27
C LEU A 44 1.50 -15.41 -2.77
N ALA A 45 1.71 -14.19 -3.29
CA ALA A 45 2.03 -13.95 -4.69
C ALA A 45 2.92 -12.71 -4.88
N ARG A 46 3.87 -12.81 -5.81
CA ARG A 46 4.83 -11.74 -6.13
C ARG A 46 4.22 -10.74 -7.13
N PRO A 47 4.58 -9.43 -7.05
CA PRO A 47 4.23 -8.45 -8.07
C PRO A 47 4.66 -8.88 -9.47
N GLY A 48 3.93 -8.42 -10.48
CA GLY A 48 4.16 -8.70 -11.90
C GLY A 48 3.59 -10.03 -12.39
N LEU A 49 2.97 -10.82 -11.51
CA LEU A 49 2.37 -12.08 -11.89
C LEU A 49 0.97 -11.88 -12.48
N ALA A 50 0.69 -12.54 -13.61
CA ALA A 50 -0.63 -12.55 -14.21
C ALA A 50 -1.58 -13.43 -13.38
N LEU A 51 -2.73 -12.86 -13.00
CA LEU A 51 -3.73 -13.52 -12.17
C LEU A 51 -4.50 -14.54 -13.01
N THR A 52 -4.32 -15.82 -12.71
CA THR A 52 -5.13 -16.91 -13.29
C THR A 52 -6.37 -17.16 -12.44
N ALA A 53 -7.39 -17.82 -12.99
CA ALA A 53 -8.57 -18.20 -12.23
C ALA A 53 -8.22 -19.10 -11.03
N GLU A 54 -7.28 -20.03 -11.22
CA GLU A 54 -6.76 -20.92 -10.16
C GLU A 54 -6.06 -20.13 -9.05
N LEU A 55 -5.23 -19.15 -9.40
CA LEU A 55 -4.57 -18.30 -8.41
C LEU A 55 -5.59 -17.45 -7.65
N LEU A 56 -6.57 -16.86 -8.33
CA LEU A 56 -7.64 -16.11 -7.68
C LEU A 56 -8.46 -16.99 -6.71
N GLY A 57 -8.70 -18.26 -7.07
CA GLY A 57 -9.30 -19.25 -6.18
C GLY A 57 -8.47 -19.45 -4.91
N ARG A 58 -7.17 -19.74 -5.06
CA ARG A 58 -6.25 -19.91 -3.93
C ARG A 58 -6.16 -18.67 -3.04
N LEU A 59 -6.05 -17.47 -3.63
CA LEU A 59 -5.99 -16.23 -2.86
C LEU A 59 -7.28 -16.01 -2.04
N ARG A 60 -8.44 -16.41 -2.58
CA ARG A 60 -9.72 -16.36 -1.87
C ARG A 60 -9.76 -17.31 -0.68
N GLU A 61 -9.29 -18.53 -0.87
CA GLU A 61 -9.21 -19.54 0.20
C GLU A 61 -8.26 -19.12 1.32
N GLN A 62 -7.22 -18.36 0.99
CA GLN A 62 -6.29 -17.75 1.95
C GLN A 62 -6.84 -16.48 2.63
N GLY A 63 -8.11 -16.12 2.38
CA GLY A 63 -8.79 -15.01 3.07
C GLY A 63 -8.47 -13.62 2.52
N LEU A 64 -7.84 -13.49 1.35
CA LEU A 64 -7.65 -12.18 0.73
C LEU A 64 -8.98 -11.63 0.19
N HIS A 65 -9.24 -10.36 0.51
CA HIS A 65 -10.44 -9.67 0.06
C HIS A 65 -10.19 -8.67 -1.06
N GLU A 66 -8.98 -8.12 -1.14
CA GLU A 66 -8.63 -7.06 -2.08
C GLU A 66 -7.22 -7.28 -2.65
N LEU A 67 -7.02 -6.86 -3.90
CA LEU A 67 -5.73 -6.90 -4.58
C LEU A 67 -5.46 -5.58 -5.29
N TRP A 68 -4.20 -5.18 -5.29
CA TRP A 68 -3.70 -4.13 -6.18
C TRP A 68 -3.34 -4.74 -7.51
N VAL A 69 -3.98 -4.27 -8.58
CA VAL A 69 -3.81 -4.83 -9.92
C VAL A 69 -3.62 -3.74 -10.96
N VAL A 70 -2.95 -4.08 -12.06
CA VAL A 70 -2.90 -3.28 -13.28
C VAL A 70 -3.49 -4.08 -14.45
N PRO A 71 -3.98 -3.41 -15.51
CA PRO A 71 -4.43 -4.10 -16.72
C PRO A 71 -3.33 -4.95 -17.36
N PRO A 72 -3.70 -5.98 -18.14
CA PRO A 72 -2.75 -6.77 -18.92
C PRO A 72 -1.87 -5.86 -19.79
N GLY A 73 -0.56 -6.13 -19.84
CA GLY A 73 0.39 -5.35 -20.63
C GLY A 73 0.77 -3.98 -20.06
N SER A 74 0.19 -3.59 -18.91
CA SER A 74 0.61 -2.36 -18.22
C SER A 74 1.90 -2.58 -17.43
N PRO A 75 2.75 -1.55 -17.28
CA PRO A 75 3.94 -1.63 -16.44
C PRO A 75 3.55 -1.83 -14.97
N VAL A 76 4.28 -2.70 -14.29
CA VAL A 76 4.11 -2.95 -12.86
C VAL A 76 4.80 -1.82 -12.09
N PRO A 77 4.13 -1.19 -11.11
CA PRO A 77 4.74 -0.15 -10.29
C PRO A 77 5.97 -0.66 -9.52
N ASP A 78 6.93 0.24 -9.28
CA ASP A 78 8.16 -0.11 -8.55
C ASP A 78 7.81 -0.59 -7.12
N PRO A 79 8.17 -1.84 -6.75
CA PRO A 79 7.87 -2.39 -5.45
C PRO A 79 8.59 -1.68 -4.29
N THR A 80 9.65 -0.91 -4.56
CA THR A 80 10.39 -0.13 -3.56
C THR A 80 9.63 1.12 -3.11
N VAL A 81 8.69 1.61 -3.92
CA VAL A 81 7.82 2.72 -3.57
C VAL A 81 6.78 2.24 -2.55
N PRO A 82 6.64 2.88 -1.38
CA PRO A 82 5.67 2.48 -0.37
C PRO A 82 4.21 2.55 -0.87
N GLU A 83 3.42 1.52 -0.58
CA GLU A 83 2.00 1.41 -0.98
C GLU A 83 1.13 2.61 -0.52
N TYR A 84 1.46 3.21 0.63
CA TYR A 84 0.69 4.34 1.17
C TYR A 84 0.72 5.56 0.22
N LEU A 85 1.78 5.73 -0.57
CA LEU A 85 1.86 6.81 -1.54
C LEU A 85 0.88 6.60 -2.69
N ASP A 86 0.63 5.35 -3.09
CA ASP A 86 -0.37 5.05 -4.11
C ASP A 86 -1.80 5.16 -3.57
N ARG A 87 -2.01 4.70 -2.33
CA ARG A 87 -3.34 4.70 -1.71
C ARG A 87 -3.81 6.09 -1.29
N TYR A 88 -2.89 6.92 -0.80
CA TYR A 88 -3.24 8.20 -0.18
C TYR A 88 -2.61 9.40 -0.89
N GLY A 89 -1.71 9.19 -1.86
CA GLY A 89 -1.04 10.26 -2.58
C GLY A 89 0.18 10.84 -1.84
N PRO A 90 0.98 11.66 -2.53
CA PRO A 90 2.26 12.19 -2.02
C PRO A 90 2.09 13.09 -0.80
N ASP A 91 0.97 13.81 -0.69
CA ASP A 91 0.72 14.74 0.41
C ASP A 91 0.08 14.09 1.64
N PHE A 92 -0.06 12.76 1.66
CA PHE A 92 -0.71 12.07 2.78
C PHE A 92 -0.03 12.37 4.12
N ALA A 93 1.30 12.31 4.16
CA ALA A 93 2.06 12.58 5.38
C ALA A 93 1.81 14.01 5.89
N ALA A 94 1.78 15.00 4.98
CA ALA A 94 1.51 16.39 5.32
C ALA A 94 0.06 16.59 5.83
N ARG A 95 -0.93 15.98 5.17
CA ARG A 95 -2.33 16.03 5.62
C ARG A 95 -2.50 15.36 6.98
N LEU A 96 -1.89 14.20 7.16
CA LEU A 96 -1.93 13.46 8.42
C LEU A 96 -1.26 14.26 9.55
N GLN A 97 -0.13 14.89 9.28
CA GLN A 97 0.54 15.80 10.21
C GLN A 97 -0.34 16.99 10.58
N GLY A 98 -1.07 17.58 9.63
CA GLY A 98 -2.03 18.65 9.90
C GLY A 98 -3.17 18.22 10.83
N VAL A 99 -3.72 17.02 10.60
CA VAL A 99 -4.75 16.43 11.48
C VAL A 99 -4.20 16.19 12.88
N PHE A 100 -2.98 15.65 13.01
CA PHE A 100 -2.33 15.45 14.30
C PHE A 100 -2.05 16.76 15.02
N ALA A 101 -1.53 17.77 14.33
CA ALA A 101 -1.27 19.08 14.91
C ALA A 101 -2.57 19.72 15.44
N ALA A 102 -3.67 19.65 14.66
CA ALA A 102 -4.97 20.15 15.10
C ALA A 102 -5.52 19.39 16.33
N ALA A 103 -5.37 18.06 16.37
CA ALA A 103 -5.81 17.24 17.49
C ALA A 103 -5.00 17.50 18.77
N LEU A 104 -3.70 17.77 18.66
CA LEU A 104 -2.83 18.07 19.80
C LEU A 104 -3.07 19.46 20.40
N VAL A 105 -3.48 20.44 19.59
CA VAL A 105 -3.83 21.79 20.07
C VAL A 105 -5.19 21.81 20.76
N ASN A 106 -6.08 20.88 20.42
CA ASN A 106 -7.37 20.71 21.08
C ASN A 106 -7.22 19.86 22.36
N ARG A 107 -7.14 20.53 23.52
CA ARG A 107 -6.90 19.90 24.84
C ARG A 107 -7.89 18.76 25.18
N SER A 108 -9.13 18.84 24.71
CA SER A 108 -10.14 17.77 24.89
C SER A 108 -9.88 16.54 24.01
N MET A 109 -9.30 16.71 22.81
CA MET A 109 -8.96 15.59 21.93
C MET A 109 -7.56 15.02 22.20
N GLN A 110 -6.68 15.78 22.86
CA GLN A 110 -5.31 15.38 23.13
C GLN A 110 -5.22 14.07 23.93
N ASN A 111 -6.04 13.89 24.95
CA ASN A 111 -6.04 12.66 25.77
C ASN A 111 -6.57 11.44 25.00
N LEU A 112 -7.64 11.62 24.20
CA LEU A 112 -8.18 10.57 23.35
C LEU A 112 -7.17 10.15 22.28
N PHE A 113 -6.49 11.14 21.71
CA PHE A 113 -5.48 10.96 20.70
C PHE A 113 -4.27 10.18 21.21
N LEU A 114 -3.70 10.60 22.36
CA LEU A 114 -2.59 9.89 23.00
C LEU A 114 -2.97 8.47 23.43
N GLY A 115 -4.20 8.27 23.91
CA GLY A 115 -4.72 6.95 24.25
C GLY A 115 -4.84 6.03 23.04
N ALA A 116 -5.39 6.53 21.92
CA ALA A 116 -5.47 5.79 20.67
C ALA A 116 -4.10 5.46 20.09
N LEU A 117 -3.14 6.40 20.18
CA LEU A 117 -1.78 6.18 19.70
C LEU A 117 -1.04 5.14 20.56
N GLY A 118 -1.22 5.19 21.88
CA GLY A 118 -0.71 4.16 22.80
C GLY A 118 -1.28 2.78 22.47
N HIS A 119 -2.59 2.69 22.29
CA HIS A 119 -3.25 1.43 21.92
C HIS A 119 -2.77 0.90 20.56
N ALA A 120 -2.65 1.76 19.55
CA ALA A 120 -2.12 1.36 18.23
C ALA A 120 -0.66 0.88 18.34
N SER A 121 0.16 1.56 19.14
CA SER A 121 1.55 1.17 19.40
C SER A 121 1.65 -0.18 20.11
N ASP A 122 0.77 -0.45 21.07
CA ASP A 122 0.72 -1.73 21.80
C ASP A 122 0.22 -2.87 20.90
N CYS A 123 -0.81 -2.63 20.07
CA CYS A 123 -1.21 -3.57 19.02
C CYS A 123 -0.04 -3.90 18.11
N TYR A 124 0.63 -2.89 17.56
CA TYR A 124 1.78 -3.07 16.68
C TYR A 124 2.91 -3.86 17.36
N ARG A 125 3.21 -3.57 18.63
CA ARG A 125 4.22 -4.30 19.40
C ARG A 125 3.82 -5.77 19.58
N ARG A 126 2.55 -6.04 19.88
CA ARG A 126 2.03 -7.41 20.08
C ARG A 126 2.10 -8.23 18.80
N TYR A 127 1.74 -7.65 17.65
CA TYR A 127 1.86 -8.31 16.34
C TYR A 127 3.32 -8.51 15.90
N ARG A 128 4.22 -7.55 16.18
CA ARG A 128 5.64 -7.68 15.80
C ARG A 128 6.42 -8.69 16.66
N LEU A 129 5.96 -8.95 17.89
CA LEU A 129 6.62 -9.92 18.79
C LEU A 129 6.17 -11.36 18.54
N SER A 130 4.95 -11.57 18.03
CA SER A 130 4.46 -12.92 17.68
C SER A 130 5.24 -13.53 16.50
N ASP A 131 5.78 -12.71 15.59
CA ASP A 131 6.65 -13.15 14.48
C ASP A 131 8.02 -13.72 14.93
N ARG A 132 8.40 -13.56 16.20
CA ARG A 132 9.77 -13.84 16.66
C ARG A 132 9.91 -15.09 17.52
N GLU A 133 8.80 -15.72 17.90
CA GLU A 133 8.79 -16.87 18.83
C GLU A 133 8.67 -18.23 18.13
N ASP A 134 8.52 -18.27 16.79
CA ASP A 134 8.38 -19.51 15.99
C ASP A 134 9.63 -19.88 15.15
N HIS A 135 10.84 -19.62 15.65
CA HIS A 135 12.10 -20.13 15.04
C HIS A 135 12.93 -20.96 16.02
#